data_AF-A0A2A4FA62-F1
#
_entry.id   AF-A0A2A4FA62-F1
#
_cell.length_a   1.000
_cell.length_b   1.000
_cell.length_c   1.000
_cell.angle_alpha   90.00
_cell.angle_beta   90.00
_cell.angle_gamma   90.00
#
_symmetry.space_group_name_H-M   'P 1'
#
loop_
_entity.id
_entity.type
_entity.pdbx_description
1 polymer ?
#
loop_
_entity_poly.entity_id
_entity_poly.type
_entity_poly.pdbx_seq_one_letter_code
_entity_poly.pdbx_strand_id
1 'polypeptide(L)'
;MPDGDEMTGPHIDLGKISGKLGRKRGVWVNQRYETGGEPATRECFIKKVDNHFKVGFDDYLDKYEDAVDLYFVYLRADFSELSRAVEFVVREGFAGVDDLTR
;
A
#
# COMPACT_ATOMS: atom_id res chain seq x y z
N MET A 1 27.61 -12.28 27.05
CA MET A 1 27.09 -11.31 26.07
C MET A 1 26.46 -12.14 24.97
N PRO A 2 25.13 -12.27 24.86
CA PRO A 2 24.54 -12.71 23.62
C PRO A 2 24.46 -11.50 22.67
N ASP A 3 25.08 -11.68 21.51
CA ASP A 3 25.02 -10.83 20.34
C ASP A 3 23.59 -10.43 19.99
N GLY A 4 23.48 -9.23 19.43
CA GLY A 4 22.23 -8.51 19.18
C GLY A 4 21.18 -9.37 18.52
N ASP A 5 20.02 -9.44 19.18
CA ASP A 5 18.76 -9.83 18.60
C ASP A 5 18.52 -8.85 17.43
N GLU A 6 18.87 -9.32 16.23
CA GLU A 6 18.56 -8.69 14.96
C GLU A 6 17.05 -8.43 15.00
N MET A 7 16.67 -7.17 15.18
CA MET A 7 15.27 -6.77 15.10
C MET A 7 14.81 -7.14 13.70
N THR A 8 14.18 -8.31 13.60
CA THR A 8 13.53 -8.84 12.41
C THR A 8 12.32 -7.94 12.16
N GLY A 9 12.61 -6.75 11.63
CA GLY A 9 11.63 -5.97 10.91
C GLY A 9 10.94 -6.89 9.91
N PRO A 10 9.65 -6.70 9.64
CA PRO A 10 8.89 -7.62 8.81
C PRO A 10 9.66 -7.85 7.50
N HIS A 11 10.04 -9.11 7.24
CA HIS A 11 10.87 -9.44 6.08
C HIS A 11 10.00 -9.25 4.84
N ILE A 12 10.15 -8.09 4.19
CA ILE A 12 9.38 -7.76 2.99
C ILE A 12 9.92 -8.58 1.83
N ASP A 13 9.12 -9.56 1.39
CA ASP A 13 9.45 -10.43 0.27
C ASP A 13 9.24 -9.69 -1.07
N LEU A 14 10.17 -8.76 -1.38
CA LEU A 14 10.15 -7.93 -2.58
C LEU A 14 10.10 -8.76 -3.87
N GLY A 15 10.62 -10.00 -3.85
CA GLY A 15 10.57 -10.93 -4.97
C GLY A 15 9.13 -11.33 -5.32
N LYS A 16 8.30 -11.64 -4.33
CA LYS A 16 6.87 -11.93 -4.55
C LYS A 16 6.11 -10.72 -5.07
N ILE A 17 6.35 -9.54 -4.50
CA ILE A 17 5.70 -8.29 -4.92
C ILE A 17 6.09 -7.97 -6.38
N SER A 18 7.39 -8.03 -6.69
CA SER A 18 7.90 -7.85 -8.05
C SER A 18 7.29 -8.84 -9.04
N GLY A 19 7.18 -10.12 -8.66
CA GLY A 19 6.53 -11.15 -9.48
C GLY A 19 5.07 -10.85 -9.79
N LYS A 20 4.31 -10.32 -8.82
CA LYS A 20 2.92 -9.88 -9.04
C LYS A 20 2.83 -8.64 -9.91
N LEU A 21 3.70 -7.65 -9.69
CA LEU A 21 3.77 -6.46 -10.52
C LEU A 21 4.09 -6.82 -11.98
N GLY A 22 4.94 -7.79 -12.22
CA GLY A 22 5.25 -8.30 -13.57
C GLY A 22 4.06 -8.99 -14.26
N ARG A 23 3.21 -9.70 -13.52
CA ARG A 23 2.05 -10.44 -14.08
C ARG A 23 0.78 -9.61 -14.20
N LYS A 24 0.48 -8.77 -13.20
CA LYS A 24 -0.79 -8.02 -13.06
C LYS A 24 -0.64 -6.51 -13.27
N ARG A 25 0.58 -6.02 -13.57
CA ARG A 25 0.94 -4.59 -13.67
C ARG A 25 0.73 -3.76 -12.40
N GLY A 26 0.21 -4.34 -11.32
CA GLY A 26 0.02 -3.69 -10.03
C GLY A 26 -0.42 -4.66 -8.92
N VAL A 27 -0.38 -4.18 -7.68
CA VAL A 27 -0.90 -4.80 -6.46
C VAL A 27 -1.88 -3.80 -5.85
N TRP A 28 -3.06 -4.29 -5.45
CA TRP A 28 -4.12 -3.50 -4.81
C TRP A 28 -4.55 -4.18 -3.52
N VAL A 29 -4.72 -3.41 -2.47
CA VAL A 29 -5.20 -3.81 -1.15
C VAL A 29 -6.37 -2.91 -0.82
N ASN A 30 -7.55 -3.50 -0.73
CA ASN A 30 -8.78 -2.77 -0.43
C ASN A 30 -9.35 -3.29 0.88
N GLN A 31 -9.66 -2.38 1.79
CA GLN A 31 -10.24 -2.66 3.09
C GLN A 31 -11.50 -1.83 3.28
N ARG A 32 -12.61 -2.51 3.53
CA ARG A 32 -13.86 -1.86 3.95
C ARG A 32 -13.96 -1.84 5.46
N TYR A 33 -14.45 -0.74 6.00
CA TYR A 33 -14.67 -0.55 7.43
C TYR A 33 -15.86 0.36 7.67
N GLU A 34 -16.26 0.53 8.93
CA GLU A 34 -17.31 1.46 9.32
C GLU A 34 -16.71 2.54 10.21
N THR A 35 -17.06 3.80 9.95
CA THR A 35 -16.65 4.95 10.78
C THR A 35 -17.81 5.89 10.96
N GLY A 36 -18.12 6.26 12.21
CA GLY A 36 -19.27 7.12 12.52
C GLY A 36 -20.63 6.53 12.08
N GLY A 37 -20.74 5.21 11.91
CA GLY A 37 -21.94 4.54 11.40
C GLY A 37 -22.11 4.60 9.88
N GLU A 38 -21.10 5.09 9.14
CA GLU A 38 -21.09 5.10 7.68
C GLU A 38 -20.04 4.13 7.12
N PRO A 39 -20.35 3.44 6.01
CA PRO A 39 -19.39 2.58 5.33
C PRO A 39 -18.28 3.43 4.70
N ALA A 40 -17.05 2.98 4.90
CA ALA A 40 -15.85 3.59 4.38
C ALA A 40 -14.97 2.54 3.70
N THR A 41 -14.23 3.00 2.70
CA THR A 41 -13.28 2.19 1.97
C THR A 41 -11.91 2.85 2.02
N ARG A 42 -10.92 2.02 2.30
CA ARG A 42 -9.51 2.35 2.19
C ARG A 42 -8.88 1.49 1.10
N GLU A 43 -8.24 2.13 0.14
CA GLU A 43 -7.55 1.48 -0.96
C GLU A 43 -6.08 1.88 -0.97
N CYS A 44 -5.19 0.90 -1.08
CA CYS A 44 -3.76 1.08 -1.26
C CYS A 44 -3.30 0.31 -2.49
N PHE A 45 -2.51 0.94 -3.36
CA PHE A 45 -1.98 0.26 -4.53
C PHE A 45 -0.52 0.60 -4.82
N ILE A 46 0.17 -0.37 -5.40
CA ILE A 46 1.50 -0.21 -6.01
C ILE A 46 1.38 -0.66 -7.47
N LYS A 47 1.63 0.24 -8.42
CA LYS A 47 1.57 -0.05 -9.85
C LYS A 47 2.93 0.21 -10.49
N LYS A 48 3.39 -0.70 -11.35
CA LYS A 48 4.56 -0.44 -12.18
C LYS A 48 4.14 0.28 -13.46
N VAL A 49 4.71 1.45 -13.70
CA VAL A 49 4.50 2.26 -14.91
C VAL A 49 5.87 2.60 -15.47
N ASP A 50 6.17 2.08 -16.66
CA ASP A 50 7.50 2.15 -17.27
C ASP A 50 8.60 1.65 -16.31
N ASN A 51 9.51 2.53 -15.89
CA ASN A 51 10.59 2.24 -14.95
C ASN A 51 10.34 2.79 -13.53
N HIS A 52 9.10 3.19 -13.24
CA HIS A 52 8.69 3.77 -11.96
C HIS A 52 7.59 2.94 -11.30
N PHE A 53 7.45 3.13 -9.99
CA PHE A 53 6.44 2.55 -9.13
C PHE A 53 5.54 3.66 -8.61
N LYS A 54 4.29 3.67 -9.06
CA LYS A 54 3.25 4.58 -8.57
C LYS A 54 2.60 3.95 -7.35
N VAL A 55 2.60 4.67 -6.24
CA VAL A 55 1.88 4.31 -5.02
C VAL A 55 0.70 5.24 -4.87
N GLY A 56 -0.47 4.69 -4.55
CA GLY A 56 -1.63 5.48 -4.20
C GLY A 56 -2.30 4.95 -2.95
N PHE A 57 -2.82 5.89 -2.17
CA PHE A 57 -3.63 5.61 -1.00
C PHE A 57 -4.84 6.52 -0.99
N ASP A 58 -6.02 5.90 -0.90
CA ASP A 58 -7.31 6.55 -0.88
C ASP A 58 -8.07 6.07 0.36
N ASP A 59 -8.64 6.98 1.14
CA ASP A 59 -9.48 6.66 2.29
C ASP A 59 -10.71 7.58 2.24
N TYR A 60 -11.89 7.01 2.06
CA TYR A 60 -13.11 7.74 1.75
C TYR A 60 -14.35 7.02 2.28
N LEU A 61 -15.43 7.78 2.52
CA LEU A 61 -16.75 7.20 2.73
C LEU A 61 -17.29 6.69 1.40
N ASP A 62 -17.93 5.52 1.36
CA ASP A 62 -18.40 4.91 0.11
C ASP A 62 -19.33 5.84 -0.68
N LYS A 63 -20.11 6.69 0.01
CA LYS A 63 -20.97 7.72 -0.63
C LYS A 63 -20.21 8.80 -1.41
N TYR A 64 -18.89 8.88 -1.22
CA TYR A 64 -18.00 9.87 -1.82
C TYR A 64 -16.96 9.24 -2.74
N GLU A 65 -17.11 7.99 -3.19
CA GLU A 65 -16.14 7.26 -4.05
C GLU A 65 -15.64 8.04 -5.28
N ASP A 66 -16.39 9.03 -5.79
CA ASP A 66 -15.99 9.85 -6.94
C ASP A 66 -15.65 11.31 -6.58
N ALA A 67 -15.61 11.66 -5.29
CA ALA A 67 -15.40 13.02 -4.78
C ALA A 67 -14.10 13.11 -3.97
N VAL A 68 -12.97 13.15 -4.68
CA VAL A 68 -11.61 13.16 -4.10
C VAL A 68 -11.39 14.32 -3.11
N ASP A 69 -12.06 15.44 -3.29
CA ASP A 69 -12.02 16.59 -2.38
C ASP A 69 -12.64 16.29 -1.00
N LEU A 70 -13.46 15.24 -0.90
CA LEU A 70 -14.12 14.79 0.32
C LEU A 70 -13.45 13.57 0.96
N TYR A 71 -12.31 13.11 0.42
CA TYR A 71 -11.59 11.98 0.97
C TYR A 71 -10.97 12.35 2.31
N PHE A 72 -10.93 11.39 3.23
CA PHE A 72 -10.14 11.53 4.46
C PHE A 72 -8.66 11.58 4.13
N VAL A 73 -8.23 10.74 3.17
CA VAL A 73 -6.86 10.72 2.67
C VAL A 73 -6.87 10.51 1.16
N TYR A 74 -6.12 11.36 0.46
CA TYR A 74 -5.78 11.18 -0.94
C TYR A 74 -4.28 11.39 -1.11
N LEU A 75 -3.55 10.32 -1.42
CA LEU A 75 -2.10 10.35 -1.58
C LEU A 75 -1.68 9.69 -2.87
N ARG A 76 -0.75 10.34 -3.58
CA ARG A 76 -0.09 9.80 -4.76
C ARG A 76 1.41 10.02 -4.63
N ALA A 77 2.18 8.94 -4.71
CA ALA A 77 3.63 8.98 -4.64
C ALA A 77 4.24 8.23 -5.83
N ASP A 78 5.44 8.64 -6.21
CA ASP A 78 6.21 8.07 -7.31
C ASP A 78 7.60 7.69 -6.81
N PHE A 79 8.02 6.46 -7.14
CA PHE A 79 9.32 5.93 -6.76
C PHE A 79 10.02 5.31 -7.96
N SER A 80 11.33 5.52 -8.07
CA SER A 80 12.19 4.82 -9.03
C SER A 80 12.53 3.39 -8.60
N GLU A 81 12.33 3.07 -7.32
CA GLU A 81 12.72 1.80 -6.71
C GLU A 81 11.54 1.12 -6.01
N LEU A 82 11.34 -0.17 -6.25
CA LEU A 82 10.27 -0.94 -5.63
C LEU A 82 10.42 -1.01 -4.11
N SER A 83 11.65 -1.17 -3.62
CA SER A 83 11.96 -1.24 -2.19
C SER A 83 11.44 0.01 -1.45
N ARG A 84 11.71 1.20 -1.99
CA ARG A 84 11.22 2.47 -1.42
C ARG A 84 9.71 2.60 -1.49
N ALA A 85 9.09 2.18 -2.59
CA ALA A 85 7.64 2.17 -2.71
C ALA A 85 6.97 1.30 -1.64
N VAL A 86 7.52 0.10 -1.40
CA VAL A 86 6.98 -0.82 -0.39
C VAL A 86 7.29 -0.35 1.03
N GLU A 87 8.50 0.13 1.30
CA GLU A 87 8.86 0.71 2.60
C GLU A 87 7.93 1.88 2.96
N PHE A 88 7.64 2.74 1.99
CA PHE A 88 6.70 3.85 2.16
C PHE A 88 5.31 3.34 2.57
N VAL A 89 4.75 2.37 1.85
CA VAL A 89 3.41 1.81 2.17
C VAL A 89 3.37 1.20 3.58
N VAL A 90 4.42 0.47 3.97
CA VAL A 90 4.50 -0.17 5.29
C VAL A 90 4.69 0.85 6.40
N ARG A 91 5.55 1.85 6.20
CA ARG A 91 5.85 2.89 7.20
C ARG A 91 4.65 3.77 7.49
N GLU A 92 3.90 4.15 6.47
CA GLU A 92 2.70 4.98 6.63
C GLU A 92 1.50 4.17 7.18
N GLY A 93 1.64 2.85 7.33
CA GLY A 93 0.59 1.98 7.88
C GLY A 93 -0.60 1.78 6.93
N PHE A 94 -0.39 2.01 5.63
CA PHE A 94 -1.43 1.91 4.61
C PHE A 94 -1.80 0.46 4.27
N ALA A 95 -0.82 -0.44 4.30
CA ALA A 95 -1.02 -1.88 4.15
C ALA A 95 0.07 -2.65 4.90
N GLY A 96 -0.28 -3.85 5.40
CA GLY A 96 0.70 -4.77 5.96
C GLY A 96 1.54 -5.44 4.88
N VAL A 97 2.69 -5.97 5.28
CA VAL A 97 3.57 -6.75 4.38
C VAL A 97 2.85 -8.01 3.86
N ASP A 98 1.99 -8.61 4.68
CA ASP A 98 1.20 -9.77 4.30
C ASP A 98 0.16 -9.42 3.21
N ASP A 99 -0.49 -8.26 3.32
CA ASP A 99 -1.48 -7.78 2.34
C ASP A 99 -0.87 -7.56 0.95
N LEU A 100 0.39 -7.10 0.89
CA LEU A 100 1.11 -6.90 -0.38
C LEU A 100 1.62 -8.21 -0.99
N THR A 101 1.85 -9.24 -0.16
CA THR A 101 2.45 -10.52 -0.59
C THR A 101 1.45 -11.66 -0.79
N ARG A 102 0.18 -11.50 -0.40
CA ARG A 102 -0.91 -12.48 -0.56
C ARG A 102 -1.45 -12.74 -1.97
#